data_AF-A0A655WPR1-F1
#
_entry.id   AF-A0A655WPR1-F1
#
_cell.length_a   1.000
_cell.length_b   1.000
_cell.length_c   1.000
_cell.angle_alpha   90.00
_cell.angle_beta   90.00
_cell.angle_gamma   90.00
#
_symmetry.space_group_name_H-M   'P 1'
#
loop_
_entity.id
_entity.type
_entity.pdbx_description
1 polymer ?
#
loop_
_entity_poly.entity_id
_entity_poly.type
_entity_poly.pdbx_seq_one_letter_code
_entity_poly.pdbx_strand_id
1 'polypeptide(L)' 'MYSVDVRGDRSLTLQYVPHDRIPLDPSYEEVLKHLHRLWGFEVKLEEVKDTGRREILATCPKKNDSESRI' A
#
# COMPACT_ATOMS: atom_id res chain seq x y z
N MET A 1 10.67 -3.50 -0.24
CA MET A 1 11.40 -2.22 -0.21
C MET A 1 10.38 -1.10 0.07
N TYR A 2 10.75 0.00 0.73
CA TYR A 2 9.82 1.12 0.96
C TYR A 2 10.29 2.37 0.22
N SER A 3 9.36 3.08 -0.43
CA SER A 3 9.63 4.31 -1.18
C SER A 3 8.71 5.40 -0.65
N VAL A 4 9.29 6.52 -0.22
CA VAL A 4 8.54 7.63 0.39
C VAL A 4 8.78 8.90 -0.41
N ASP A 5 7.74 9.46 -1.02
CA ASP A 5 7.82 10.74 -1.71
C ASP A 5 7.20 11.85 -0.87
N VAL A 6 8.06 12.54 -0.11
CA VAL A 6 7.66 13.64 0.78
C VAL A 6 7.68 15.01 0.07
N ARG A 7 8.29 15.09 -1.12
CA ARG A 7 8.63 16.35 -1.80
C ARG A 7 7.72 16.70 -2.98
N GLY A 8 7.13 15.73 -3.66
CA GLY A 8 6.28 15.94 -4.83
C GLY A 8 4.82 15.63 -4.56
N ASP A 9 4.50 14.34 -4.45
CA ASP A 9 3.13 13.81 -4.56
C ASP A 9 2.50 13.45 -3.20
N ARG A 10 3.24 13.59 -2.09
CA ARG A 10 2.75 13.31 -0.73
C ARG A 10 2.11 11.91 -0.64
N SER A 11 2.85 10.91 -1.11
CA SER A 11 2.42 9.52 -1.12
C SER A 11 3.54 8.59 -0.62
N LEU A 12 3.17 7.61 0.22
CA LEU A 12 4.06 6.51 0.62
C LEU A 12 3.65 5.27 -0.13
N THR A 13 4.62 4.60 -0.74
CA THR A 13 4.41 3.32 -1.40
C THR A 13 5.24 2.25 -0.71
N LEU A 14 4.55 1.30 -0.09
CA LEU A 14 5.13 0.17 0.62
C LEU A 14 5.10 -1.06 -0.29
N GLN A 15 6.27 -1.56 -0.68
CA GLN A 15 6.37 -2.79 -1.47
C GLN A 15 6.67 -3.99 -0.55
N TYR A 16 5.65 -4.83 -0.36
CA TYR A 16 5.72 -6.12 0.29
C TYR A 16 6.20 -7.18 -0.69
N VAL A 17 7.22 -7.95 -0.33
CA VAL A 17 7.67 -9.13 -1.09
C VAL A 17 7.31 -10.32 -0.22
N PRO A 18 6.37 -11.19 -0.63
CA PRO A 18 5.99 -12.35 0.17
C PRO A 18 7.20 -13.29 0.23
N HIS A 19 7.82 -13.36 1.40
CA HIS A 19 8.85 -14.34 1.68
C HIS A 19 8.16 -15.56 2.29
N ASP A 20 8.44 -16.75 1.74
CA ASP A 20 8.01 -18.03 2.31
C ASP A 20 6.48 -18.32 2.30
N ARG A 21 5.72 -17.78 1.34
CA ARG A 21 4.25 -17.98 1.21
C ARG A 21 3.44 -17.60 2.45
N ILE A 22 3.99 -16.79 3.35
CA ILE A 22 3.26 -16.34 4.52
C ILE A 22 2.20 -15.34 4.05
N PRO A 23 0.90 -15.63 4.29
CA PRO A 23 -0.16 -14.70 3.94
C PRO A 23 0.05 -13.41 4.74
N LEU A 24 -0.08 -12.28 4.08
CA LEU A 24 0.08 -10.98 4.71
C LEU A 24 -0.94 -10.84 5.85
N ASP A 25 -0.43 -10.74 7.08
CA ASP A 25 -1.26 -10.69 8.28
C ASP A 25 -2.15 -9.44 8.28
N PRO A 26 -3.45 -9.53 8.65
CA PRO A 26 -4.40 -8.40 8.64
C PRO A 26 -3.91 -7.16 9.42
N SER A 27 -2.87 -7.28 10.26
CA SER A 27 -2.15 -6.15 10.84
C SER A 27 -1.67 -5.10 9.83
N TYR A 28 -1.49 -5.44 8.54
CA TYR A 28 -1.11 -4.46 7.51
C TYR A 28 -2.10 -3.28 7.40
N GLU A 29 -3.39 -3.50 7.64
CA GLU A 29 -4.41 -2.44 7.62
C GLU A 29 -4.20 -1.44 8.76
N GLU A 30 -3.81 -1.92 9.94
CA GLU A 30 -3.51 -1.06 11.08
C GLU A 30 -2.23 -0.27 10.83
N VAL A 31 -1.19 -0.87 10.26
CA VAL A 31 0.05 -0.17 9.88
C VAL A 31 -0.24 0.94 8.86
N LEU A 32 -1.05 0.65 7.84
CA LEU A 32 -1.47 1.64 6.83
C LEU A 32 -2.20 2.83 7.48
N LYS A 33 -3.14 2.58 8.40
CA LYS A 33 -3.82 3.64 9.14
C LYS A 33 -2.87 4.45 10.02
N HIS A 34 -1.90 3.81 10.67
CA HIS A 34 -0.91 4.49 11.49
C HIS A 34 0.00 5.40 10.65
N LEU A 35 0.52 4.90 9.52
CA LEU A 35 1.33 5.71 8.60
C LEU A 35 0.53 6.89 8.03
N HIS A 36 -0.70 6.64 7.60
CA HIS A 36 -1.60 7.69 7.12
C HIS A 36 -1.90 8.72 8.21
N ARG A 37 -2.09 8.31 9.48
CA ARG A 37 -2.33 9.24 10.60
C ARG A 37 -1.09 10.04 10.98
N LEU A 38 0.10 9.43 10.90
CA LEU A 38 1.36 10.07 11.26
C LEU A 38 1.77 11.14 10.25
N TRP A 39 1.53 10.91 8.97
CA TRP A 39 1.99 11.81 7.91
C TRP A 39 0.87 12.56 7.18
N GLY A 40 -0.36 12.04 7.19
CA GLY A 40 -1.48 12.63 6.44
C GLY A 40 -1.39 12.44 4.93
N PHE A 41 -0.65 11.43 4.48
CA PHE A 41 -0.35 11.14 3.07
C PHE A 41 -1.03 9.85 2.61
N GLU A 42 -1.31 9.75 1.30
CA GLU A 42 -1.89 8.54 0.72
C GLU A 42 -0.85 7.41 0.81
N VAL A 43 -1.18 6.35 1.54
CA VAL A 43 -0.31 5.18 1.75
C VAL A 43 -0.81 4.03 0.88
N LYS A 44 0.04 3.51 0.01
CA LYS A 44 -0.25 2.40 -0.90
C LYS A 44 0.59 1.20 -0.51
N LEU A 45 -0.03 0.05 -0.42
CA LEU A 45 0.63 -1.23 -0.23
C LEU A 45 0.59 -2.01 -1.54
N GLU A 46 1.76 -2.30 -2.08
CA GLU A 46 1.97 -3.10 -3.26
C GLU A 46 2.63 -4.43 -2.87
N GLU A 47 2.14 -5.55 -3.39
CA GLU A 47 2.83 -6.83 -3.37
C GLU A 47 3.66 -7.00 -4.63
N VAL A 48 4.95 -7.25 -4.46
CA VAL A 48 5.85 -7.61 -5.54
C VAL A 48 5.97 -9.12 -5.56
N LYS A 49 5.41 -9.74 -6.60
CA LYS A 49 5.54 -11.18 -6.84
C LYS A 49 6.94 -11.54 -7.30
N ASP A 50 7.30 -12.81 -7.14
CA ASP A 50 8.58 -13.38 -7.58
C ASP A 50 8.86 -13.15 -9.08
N THR A 51 7.78 -13.03 -9.88
CA THR A 51 7.83 -12.69 -11.31
C THR A 51 8.16 -11.23 -11.62
N GLY A 52 8.36 -10.37 -10.61
CA GLY A 52 8.57 -8.93 -10.74
C GLY A 52 7.29 -8.12 -10.96
N ARG A 53 6.12 -8.77 -11.00
CA ARG A 53 4.81 -8.10 -11.07
C ARG A 53 4.49 -7.43 -9.74
N ARG A 54 3.90 -6.23 -9.81
CA ARG A 54 3.45 -5.46 -8.65
C ARG A 54 1.93 -5.39 -8.66
N GLU A 55 1.29 -5.81 -7.58
CA GLU A 55 -0.16 -5.74 -7.40
C GLU A 55 -0.49 -4.89 -6.18
N ILE A 56 -1.43 -3.97 -6.29
CA ILE A 56 -1.85 -3.14 -5.15
C ILE A 56 -2.71 -4.02 -4.23
N LEU A 57 -2.21 -4.32 -3.04
CA LEU A 57 -2.96 -5.07 -2.03
C LEU A 57 -3.95 -4.18 -1.28
N ALA A 58 -3.53 -2.97 -0.91
CA ALA A 58 -4.35 -2.07 -0.12
C ALA A 58 -3.92 -0.61 -0.28
N THR A 59 -4.84 0.31 -0.05
CA THR A 59 -4.56 1.74 0.00
C THR A 59 -5.26 2.39 1.20
N CYS A 60 -4.63 3.40 1.78
CA CYS A 60 -5.19 4.23 2.85
C CYS A 60 -5.01 5.71 2.48
N PRO A 61 -6.10 6.49 2.39
CA PRO A 61 -7.49 6.11 2.64
C PRO A 61 -8.00 5.10 1.58
N LYS A 62 -8.92 4.20 1.97
CA LYS A 62 -9.52 3.23 1.03
C LYS A 62 -10.26 4.02 -0.05
N LYS A 63 -9.65 4.16 -1.24
CA LYS A 63 -10.37 4.63 -2.41
C LYS A 63 -11.38 3.54 -2.76
N ASN A 64 -12.61 3.74 -2.32
CA ASN A 64 -13.74 2.94 -2.79
C ASN A 64 -13.75 3.09 -4.32
N ASP A 65 -13.37 2.03 -5.03
CA ASP A 65 -13.53 1.89 -6.47
C ASP A 65 -15.04 1.74 -6.76
N SER A 66 -15.78 2.84 -6.58
CA SER A 66 -17.23 2.91 -6.78
C SER A 66 -17.61 3.84 -7.93
N GLU A 67 -16.65 4.32 -8.71
CA GLU A 67 -16.91 5.23 -9.84
C GLU A 67 -16.19 4.79 -11.12
N SER A 68 -16.60 3.65 -11.70
CA SER A 68 -16.75 3.53 -13.17
C SER A 68 -17.33 2.19 -13.60
N ARG A 69 -18.65 2.18 -13.78
CA ARG A 69 -19.24 1.66 -15.01
C ARG A 69 -20.52 2.45 -15.28
N ILE A 70 -20.34 3.59 -15.98
CA ILE A 70 -21.41 4.24 -16.74
C ILE A 70 -21.83 3.27 -17.85
#